data_AF-A0A538QJQ8-F1
#
_entry.id   AF-A0A538QJQ8-F1
#
_cell.length_a   1.000
_cell.length_b   1.000
_cell.length_c   1.000
_cell.angle_alpha   90.00
_cell.angle_beta   90.00
_cell.angle_gamma   90.00
#
_symmetry.space_group_name_H-M   'P 1'
#
loop_
_entity.id
_entity.type
_entity.pdbx_description
1 polymer ?
#
loop_
_entity_poly.entity_id
_entity_poly.type
_entity_poly.pdbx_seq_one_letter_code
_entity_poly.pdbx_strand_id
1 'polypeptide(L)'
;MNLLLAIVIAFVHTLLLSQDVLARSGAVHQVLLRAALINAVLFFFNLLPVPPLDGGHVAQSFMPYRYRDQYNQIARFAPFALLALLCVPELRVVFTWPAQHVVVYLYEGFGRVFGVA
;
A
#
# COMPACT_ATOMS: atom_id res chain seq x y z
N MET A 1 5.53 -6.43 4.15
CA MET A 1 6.48 -5.36 4.54
C MET A 1 5.88 -3.96 4.42
N ASN A 2 5.25 -3.61 3.29
CA ASN A 2 4.74 -2.25 3.02
C ASN A 2 3.71 -1.74 4.05
N LEU A 3 2.79 -2.59 4.52
CA LEU A 3 1.82 -2.19 5.55
C LEU A 3 2.50 -1.77 6.86
N LEU A 4 3.50 -2.53 7.30
CA LEU A 4 4.26 -2.21 8.51
C LEU A 4 4.96 -0.85 8.34
N LEU A 5 5.57 -0.60 7.18
CA LEU A 5 6.19 0.68 6.90
C LEU A 5 5.17 1.83 6.90
N ALA A 6 3.98 1.64 6.33
CA ALA A 6 2.91 2.64 6.37
C ALA A 6 2.48 2.97 7.81
N ILE A 7 2.34 1.95 8.66
CA ILE A 7 1.99 2.10 10.08
C ILE A 7 3.07 2.87 10.83
N VAL A 8 4.35 2.48 10.65
CA VAL A 8 5.49 3.16 11.30
C VAL A 8 5.57 4.62 10.87
N ILE A 9 5.41 4.92 9.59
CA ILE A 9 5.41 6.31 9.09
C ILE A 9 4.26 7.09 9.72
N ALA A 10 3.03 6.56 9.71
CA ALA A 10 1.87 7.25 10.29
C ALA A 10 2.05 7.50 11.80
N PHE A 11 2.61 6.53 12.52
CA PHE A 11 2.91 6.67 13.95
C PHE A 11 3.95 7.77 14.21
N VAL A 12 5.12 7.68 13.57
CA VAL A 12 6.21 8.66 13.75
C VAL A 12 5.77 10.05 13.31
N HIS A 13 5.05 10.15 12.20
CA HIS A 13 4.54 11.43 11.71
C HIS A 13 3.56 12.07 12.71
N THR A 14 2.62 11.29 13.26
CA THR A 14 1.67 11.79 14.24
C THR A 14 2.36 12.21 15.55
N LEU A 15 3.37 11.46 15.97
CA LEU A 15 4.19 11.80 17.14
C LEU A 15 4.99 13.10 16.94
N LEU A 16 5.55 13.32 15.76
CA LEU A 16 6.28 14.55 15.45
C LEU A 16 5.34 15.78 15.38
N LEU A 17 4.09 15.58 14.95
CA LEU A 17 3.06 16.62 14.99
C LEU A 17 2.61 16.93 16.42
N SER A 18 2.54 15.94 17.31
CA SER A 18 2.13 16.18 18.71
C SER A 18 3.16 16.93 19.54
N GLN A 19 4.43 16.89 19.12
CA GLN A 19 5.52 17.62 19.75
C GLN A 19 5.76 19.01 19.11
N ASP A 20 4.89 19.46 18.21
CA ASP A 20 5.05 20.70 17.42
C ASP A 20 6.38 20.80 16.64
N VAL A 21 7.04 19.66 16.39
CA VAL A 21 8.31 19.60 15.64
C VAL A 21 8.06 19.82 14.14
N LEU A 22 6.89 19.42 13.65
CA LEU A 22 6.49 19.55 12.26
C LEU A 22 5.32 20.51 12.09
N ALA A 23 5.48 21.47 11.18
CA ALA A 23 4.36 22.29 10.72
C ALA A 23 3.45 21.47 9.78
N ARG A 24 2.13 21.54 9.99
CA ARG A 24 1.13 20.89 9.12
C ARG A 24 1.17 21.40 7.66
N SER A 25 1.64 22.63 7.44
CA SER A 25 1.80 23.21 6.10
C SER A 25 3.15 22.88 5.45
N GLY A 26 4.08 22.25 6.17
CA GLY A 26 5.44 21.99 5.71
C GLY A 26 5.51 20.95 4.60
N ALA A 27 6.53 21.05 3.75
CA ALA A 27 6.79 20.05 2.70
C ALA A 27 7.00 18.64 3.31
N VAL A 28 7.64 18.55 4.48
CA VAL A 28 7.89 17.28 5.17
C VAL A 28 6.58 16.59 5.58
N HIS A 29 5.57 17.34 6.04
CA HIS A 29 4.25 16.80 6.36
C HIS A 29 3.60 16.14 5.13
N GLN A 30 3.64 16.82 3.98
CA GLN A 30 3.09 16.29 2.73
C GLN A 30 3.86 15.05 2.25
N VAL A 31 5.18 15.05 2.39
CA VAL A 31 6.02 13.90 2.00
C VAL A 31 5.71 12.70 2.88
N LEU A 32 5.58 12.86 4.20
CA LEU A 32 5.26 11.75 5.11
C LEU A 32 3.84 11.20 4.88
N LEU A 33 2.85 12.06 4.64
CA LEU A 33 1.51 11.63 4.24
C LEU A 33 1.53 10.81 2.96
N ARG A 34 2.20 11.32 1.91
CA ARG A 34 2.33 10.62 0.63
C ARG A 34 3.10 9.32 0.79
N ALA A 35 4.15 9.28 1.61
CA ALA A 35 4.93 8.09 1.86
C ALA A 35 4.11 6.99 2.56
N ALA A 36 3.31 7.36 3.58
CA ALA A 36 2.39 6.43 4.22
C ALA A 36 1.35 5.89 3.22
N LEU A 37 0.78 6.77 2.39
CA LEU A 37 -0.20 6.40 1.37
C LEU A 37 0.38 5.49 0.30
N ILE A 38 1.57 5.80 -0.24
CA ILE A 38 2.24 4.96 -1.24
C ILE A 38 2.50 3.57 -0.67
N ASN A 39 2.98 3.48 0.58
CA ASN A 39 3.20 2.18 1.22
C ASN A 39 1.90 1.39 1.45
N ALA A 40 0.80 2.06 1.81
CA ALA A 40 -0.51 1.43 1.91
C ALA A 40 -1.01 0.93 0.54
N VAL A 41 -0.86 1.74 -0.52
CA VAL A 41 -1.22 1.33 -1.90
C VAL A 41 -0.37 0.15 -2.35
N LEU A 42 0.95 0.19 -2.13
CA LEU A 42 1.86 -0.91 -2.45
C LEU A 42 1.57 -2.18 -1.66
N PHE A 43 1.05 -2.06 -0.44
CA PHE A 43 0.56 -3.22 0.31
C PHE A 43 -0.61 -3.89 -0.41
N PHE A 44 -1.65 -3.15 -0.77
CA PHE A 44 -2.80 -3.72 -1.50
C PHE A 44 -2.40 -4.24 -2.89
N PHE A 45 -1.50 -3.54 -3.58
CA PHE A 45 -0.95 -4.00 -4.85
C PHE A 45 -0.24 -5.34 -4.69
N ASN A 46 0.59 -5.51 -3.65
CA ASN A 46 1.28 -6.76 -3.36
C ASN A 46 0.35 -7.92 -2.97
N LEU A 47 -0.94 -7.70 -2.70
CA LEU A 47 -1.91 -8.78 -2.45
C LEU A 47 -2.48 -9.39 -3.73
N LEU A 48 -2.21 -8.78 -4.90
CA LEU A 48 -2.67 -9.33 -6.17
C LEU A 48 -2.03 -10.69 -6.45
N PRO A 49 -2.81 -11.71 -6.87
CA PRO A 49 -2.31 -13.04 -7.21
C PRO A 49 -1.66 -13.05 -8.61
N VAL A 50 -0.68 -12.18 -8.79
CA VAL A 50 -0.02 -11.89 -10.08
C VAL A 50 1.49 -11.82 -9.86
N PRO A 51 2.32 -12.64 -10.54
CA PRO A 51 3.77 -12.56 -10.41
C PRO A 51 4.30 -11.24 -10.99
N PRO A 52 5.39 -10.65 -10.47
CA PRO A 52 6.25 -11.12 -9.38
C PRO A 52 5.80 -10.63 -7.98
N LEU A 53 4.54 -10.23 -7.82
CA LEU A 53 4.04 -9.68 -6.55
C LEU A 53 3.94 -10.76 -5.48
N ASP A 54 4.01 -10.34 -4.21
CA ASP A 54 3.97 -11.25 -3.05
C ASP A 54 2.73 -12.16 -3.08
N GLY A 55 1.56 -11.63 -3.44
CA GLY A 55 0.31 -12.36 -3.59
C GLY A 55 0.35 -13.41 -4.70
N GLY A 56 1.16 -13.20 -5.74
CA GLY A 56 1.42 -14.18 -6.78
C GLY A 56 2.19 -15.39 -6.26
N HIS A 57 3.15 -15.18 -5.36
CA HIS A 57 3.86 -16.28 -4.69
C HIS A 57 2.98 -17.03 -3.71
N VAL A 58 2.12 -16.31 -2.98
CA VAL A 58 1.10 -16.91 -2.11
C VAL A 58 0.16 -17.77 -2.94
N ALA A 59 -0.38 -17.25 -4.05
CA ALA A 59 -1.24 -18.02 -4.95
C ALA A 59 -0.57 -19.27 -5.52
N GLN A 60 0.71 -19.19 -5.91
CA GLN A 60 1.49 -20.36 -6.34
C GLN A 60 1.67 -21.40 -5.23
N SER A 61 1.83 -20.97 -3.97
CA SER A 61 2.02 -21.88 -2.83
C SER A 61 0.78 -22.73 -2.55
N PHE A 62 -0.42 -22.19 -2.81
CA PHE A 62 -1.68 -22.92 -2.71
C PHE A 62 -2.02 -23.74 -3.97
N MET A 63 -1.24 -23.61 -5.05
CA MET A 63 -1.53 -24.24 -6.32
C MET A 63 -0.92 -25.65 -6.45
N PRO A 64 -1.72 -26.67 -6.85
CA PRO A 64 -1.21 -28.01 -7.16
C PRO A 64 -0.14 -27.99 -8.25
N TYR A 65 0.86 -28.88 -8.16
CA TYR A 65 2.01 -28.91 -9.07
C TYR A 65 1.63 -28.95 -10.56
N ARG A 66 0.55 -29.67 -10.91
CA ARG A 66 0.03 -29.80 -12.28
C ARG A 66 -0.35 -28.47 -12.95
N TYR A 67 -0.69 -27.44 -12.17
CA TYR A 67 -1.11 -26.14 -12.71
C TYR A 67 0.03 -25.11 -12.77
N ARG A 68 1.21 -25.43 -12.23
CA ARG A 68 2.34 -24.50 -12.16
C ARG A 68 2.85 -24.12 -13.56
N ASP A 69 2.90 -25.06 -14.48
CA ASP A 69 3.36 -24.80 -15.85
C ASP A 69 2.38 -23.88 -16.61
N GLN A 70 1.07 -24.07 -16.40
CA GLN A 70 0.05 -23.20 -16.98
C GLN A 70 0.09 -21.80 -16.37
N TYR A 71 0.25 -21.71 -15.05
CA TYR A 71 0.39 -20.44 -14.37
C TYR A 71 1.65 -19.68 -14.84
N ASN A 72 2.78 -20.36 -15.01
CA ASN A 72 4.01 -19.76 -15.51
C ASN A 72 3.88 -19.23 -16.95
N GLN A 73 3.06 -19.87 -17.79
CA GLN A 73 2.76 -19.35 -19.13
C GLN A 73 1.99 -18.03 -19.06
N ILE A 74 0.99 -17.93 -18.20
CA ILE A 74 0.19 -16.72 -18.00
C ILE A 74 1.02 -15.63 -17.31
N ALA A 75 1.88 -16.00 -16.36
CA ALA A 75 2.74 -15.09 -15.61
C ALA A 75 3.67 -14.26 -16.50
N ARG A 76 3.99 -14.73 -17.72
CA ARG A 76 4.75 -13.95 -18.71
C ARG A 76 4.04 -12.66 -19.14
N PHE A 77 2.70 -12.65 -19.09
CA PHE A 77 1.90 -11.47 -19.43
C PHE A 77 1.62 -10.55 -18.24
N ALA A 78 1.97 -10.97 -17.03
CA ALA A 78 1.70 -10.23 -15.81
C ALA A 78 2.24 -8.78 -15.82
N PRO A 79 3.47 -8.49 -16.28
CA PRO A 79 3.94 -7.10 -16.36
C PRO A 79 3.04 -6.19 -17.22
N PHE A 80 2.49 -6.71 -18.32
CA PHE A 80 1.58 -5.94 -19.17
C PHE A 80 0.23 -5.71 -18.49
N ALA A 81 -0.29 -6.71 -17.76
CA ALA A 81 -1.50 -6.57 -16.97
C ALA A 81 -1.32 -5.52 -15.85
N LEU A 82 -0.16 -5.52 -15.17
CA LEU A 82 0.16 -4.50 -14.16
C LEU A 82 0.31 -3.11 -14.77
N LEU A 83 0.88 -3.01 -15.97
CA LEU A 83 1.00 -1.73 -16.67
C LEU A 83 -0.38 -1.20 -17.10
N ALA A 84 -1.26 -2.06 -17.61
CA ALA A 84 -2.64 -1.71 -17.91
C ALA A 84 -3.38 -1.24 -16.65
N LEU A 85 -3.20 -1.94 -15.53
CA LEU A 85 -3.76 -1.58 -14.23
C LEU A 85 -3.31 -0.19 -13.76
N LEU A 86 -2.06 0.20 -14.04
CA LEU A 86 -1.51 1.50 -13.69
C LEU A 86 -1.93 2.61 -14.65
N CYS A 87 -2.10 2.30 -15.95
CA CYS A 87 -2.48 3.27 -16.97
C CYS A 87 -3.98 3.60 -16.94
N VAL A 88 -4.83 2.72 -16.41
CA VAL A 88 -6.29 2.92 -16.34
C VAL A 88 -6.67 3.53 -14.97
N PRO A 89 -7.10 4.80 -14.91
CA PRO A 89 -7.41 5.48 -13.65
C PRO A 89 -8.47 4.77 -12.81
N GLU A 90 -9.50 4.22 -13.46
CA GLU A 90 -10.63 3.55 -12.82
C GLU A 90 -10.18 2.28 -12.10
N LEU A 91 -9.21 1.55 -12.67
CA LEU A 91 -8.65 0.37 -12.04
C LEU A 91 -7.77 0.72 -10.84
N ARG A 92 -7.08 1.87 -10.88
CA ARG A 92 -6.29 2.36 -9.72
C ARG A 92 -7.16 2.62 -8.49
N VAL A 93 -8.39 3.11 -8.69
CA VAL A 93 -9.32 3.42 -7.59
C VAL A 93 -9.56 2.21 -6.69
N VAL A 94 -9.59 1.00 -7.27
CA VAL A 94 -9.79 -0.27 -6.55
C VAL A 94 -8.73 -0.45 -5.44
N PHE A 95 -7.51 0.03 -5.66
CA PHE A 95 -6.41 -0.08 -4.68
C PHE A 95 -6.24 1.18 -3.84
N THR A 96 -6.43 2.36 -4.45
CA THR A 96 -6.24 3.62 -3.72
C THR A 96 -7.34 3.89 -2.72
N TRP A 97 -8.59 3.50 -3.00
CA TRP A 97 -9.70 3.68 -2.08
C TRP A 97 -9.50 2.96 -0.74
N PRO A 98 -9.23 1.64 -0.69
CA PRO A 98 -8.99 0.98 0.59
C PRO A 98 -7.69 1.47 1.25
N ALA A 99 -6.65 1.76 0.48
CA ALA A 99 -5.40 2.31 1.01
C ALA A 99 -5.62 3.67 1.71
N GLN A 100 -6.40 4.56 1.10
CA GLN A 100 -6.76 5.85 1.70
C GLN A 100 -7.53 5.67 3.00
N HIS A 101 -8.51 4.77 3.04
CA HIS A 101 -9.28 4.50 4.27
C HIS A 101 -8.38 3.98 5.38
N VAL A 102 -7.50 3.00 5.08
CA VAL A 102 -6.53 2.49 6.06
C VAL A 102 -5.66 3.63 6.60
N VAL A 103 -5.13 4.48 5.74
CA VAL A 103 -4.28 5.60 6.15
C VAL A 103 -5.06 6.61 6.99
N VAL A 104 -6.28 6.97 6.60
CA VAL A 104 -7.14 7.88 7.37
C VAL A 104 -7.42 7.30 8.76
N TYR A 105 -7.81 6.03 8.85
CA TYR A 105 -8.03 5.38 10.15
C TYR A 105 -6.78 5.32 11.02
N LEU A 106 -5.59 5.12 10.44
CA LEU A 106 -4.33 5.17 11.17
C LEU A 106 -4.07 6.58 11.74
N TYR A 107 -4.21 7.61 10.91
CA TYR A 107 -3.98 8.99 11.35
C TYR A 107 -5.03 9.48 12.35
N GLU A 108 -6.31 9.13 12.18
CA GLU A 108 -7.35 9.44 13.17
C GLU A 108 -7.12 8.69 14.48
N GLY A 109 -6.79 7.40 14.41
CA GLY A 109 -6.53 6.57 15.58
C GLY A 109 -5.35 7.10 16.38
N PHE A 110 -4.21 7.32 15.73
CA PHE A 110 -3.04 7.91 16.38
C PHE A 110 -3.28 9.36 16.81
N GLY A 111 -4.00 10.15 16.01
CA GLY A 111 -4.33 11.54 16.33
C GLY A 111 -5.15 11.66 17.62
N ARG A 112 -6.10 10.75 17.84
CA ARG A 112 -6.87 10.66 19.11
C ARG A 112 -5.99 10.29 20.30
N VAL A 113 -5.01 9.39 20.10
CA VAL A 113 -4.09 8.96 21.16
C VAL A 113 -3.12 10.07 21.57
N PHE A 114 -2.61 10.83 20.60
CA PHE A 114 -1.61 11.87 20.84
C PHE A 114 -2.19 13.29 20.98
N GLY A 115 -3.52 13.46 20.89
CA GLY A 115 -4.19 14.77 21.03
C GLY A 115 -3.95 15.72 19.84
N VAL A 116 -3.67 15.17 18.65
CA VAL A 116 -3.37 15.94 17.42
C VAL A 116 -4.60 16.11 16.52
N ALA A 117 -5.69 15.38 16.81
CA ALA A 117 -6.91 15.40 16.01
C ALA A 117 -7.61 16.77 16.01
#